data_AF-A0A257W8E3-F1
#
_entry.id   AF-A0A257W8E3-F1
#
_cell.length_a   1.000
_cell.length_b   1.000
_cell.length_c   1.000
_cell.angle_alpha   90.00
_cell.angle_beta   90.00
_cell.angle_gamma   90.00
#
_symmetry.space_group_name_H-M   'P 1'
#
loop_
_entity.id
_entity.type
_entity.pdbx_description
1 polymer ?
#
loop_
_entity_poly.entity_id
_entity_poly.type
_entity_poly.pdbx_seq_one_letter_code
_entity_poly.pdbx_strand_id
1 'polypeptide(L)'
;MLEELLPDAEQQKSSDGRAIKLSQDGNDRCIAGASSGAICAFTAAWERPDAFQRVFSSIGTYVGLRGGNVYPTLIRKYEPKPIRIFLEDGSGDQNIYGGDWWMANQEMERSLKFAGYEVNHAWGEGGHNEQGARLVFADAMRWIWKDWPTPVKVGLGSASLQEILIPGEGWQLVAEGYRFTEGPCVNARGEVFFNEVPTGKTYKIGTDGKPVEFIADSKRGDGQRFGPDGRLYSVAGATEQILAYDEKGQATVVAEGFRGNDLIVRHDGSVYVTEPGWDGKSPSQIWHISPTGEKKVVDKGLKFSNGITLSPDQSLLYVADSRSHWVYSYQIQPNGSLDYKQRYYHLHVPDTADDSGADGMRTDRQGRLWVATRVGLQVCDQAGRVHCIIPTPNGKVSNLTFGGPNFDVVYATCGDKVFHRRVKVQGAQTFLPPIKPDKPRL
;
A
#
# COMPACT_ATOMS: atom_id res chain seq x y z
N MET A 1 -24.46 -0.64 -5.04
CA MET A 1 -24.49 -0.88 -6.51
C MET A 1 -24.17 -2.34 -6.85
N LEU A 2 -22.93 -2.81 -6.68
CA LEU A 2 -22.52 -4.14 -7.17
C LEU A 2 -23.27 -5.31 -6.53
N GLU A 3 -23.58 -5.21 -5.23
CA GLU A 3 -24.19 -6.30 -4.46
C GLU A 3 -25.72 -6.27 -4.46
N GLU A 4 -26.32 -5.18 -4.95
CA GLU A 4 -27.77 -4.96 -4.88
C GLU A 4 -28.37 -4.67 -6.26
N LEU A 5 -27.87 -3.64 -6.96
CA LEU A 5 -28.46 -3.17 -8.22
C LEU A 5 -28.21 -4.10 -9.40
N LEU A 6 -27.00 -4.67 -9.51
CA LEU A 6 -26.70 -5.60 -10.60
C LEU A 6 -27.49 -6.92 -10.43
N PRO A 7 -27.53 -7.55 -9.24
CA PRO A 7 -28.41 -8.70 -9.00
C PRO A 7 -29.89 -8.40 -9.23
N ASP A 8 -30.39 -7.23 -8.82
CA ASP A 8 -31.78 -6.83 -9.07
C ASP A 8 -32.08 -6.69 -10.57
N ALA A 9 -31.16 -6.10 -11.34
CA ALA A 9 -31.29 -6.00 -12.80
C ALA A 9 -31.35 -7.39 -13.49
N GLU A 10 -30.61 -8.38 -13.00
CA GLU A 10 -30.65 -9.75 -13.51
C GLU A 10 -31.95 -10.51 -13.15
N GLN A 11 -32.71 -10.04 -12.14
CA GLN A 11 -34.05 -10.56 -11.85
C GLN A 11 -35.11 -10.05 -12.85
N GLN A 12 -34.82 -8.96 -13.55
CA GLN A 12 -35.71 -8.41 -14.56
C GLN A 12 -35.62 -9.19 -15.88
N LYS A 13 -36.60 -8.95 -16.76
CA LYS A 13 -36.65 -9.50 -18.12
C LYS A 13 -36.65 -8.36 -19.11
N SER A 14 -36.08 -8.59 -20.29
CA SER A 14 -36.24 -7.68 -21.43
C SER A 14 -37.71 -7.53 -21.82
N SER A 15 -38.03 -6.52 -22.63
CA SER A 15 -39.40 -6.27 -23.12
C SER A 15 -39.99 -7.44 -23.92
N ASP A 16 -39.15 -8.34 -24.45
CA ASP A 16 -39.52 -9.57 -25.16
C ASP A 16 -39.42 -10.85 -24.28
N GLY A 17 -39.25 -10.70 -22.97
CA GLY A 17 -39.33 -11.79 -21.98
C GLY A 17 -38.05 -12.61 -21.77
N ARG A 18 -36.92 -12.22 -22.39
CA ARG A 18 -35.63 -12.90 -22.18
C ARG A 18 -35.02 -12.54 -20.83
N ALA A 19 -34.29 -13.47 -20.26
CA ALA A 19 -33.51 -13.24 -19.04
C ALA A 19 -32.36 -12.25 -19.32
N ILE A 20 -32.16 -11.31 -18.41
CA ILE A 20 -31.00 -10.41 -18.42
C ILE A 20 -29.84 -11.14 -17.75
N LYS A 21 -28.72 -11.26 -18.45
CA LYS A 21 -27.47 -11.82 -17.92
C LYS A 21 -26.36 -10.81 -18.13
N LEU A 22 -25.79 -10.29 -17.07
CA LEU A 22 -24.74 -9.29 -17.14
C LEU A 22 -23.38 -10.01 -17.12
N SER A 23 -22.49 -9.63 -18.05
CA SER A 23 -21.09 -10.09 -17.98
C SER A 23 -20.50 -9.74 -16.63
N GLN A 24 -19.62 -10.57 -16.07
CA GLN A 24 -18.92 -10.30 -14.80
C GLN A 24 -17.52 -9.70 -15.03
N ASP A 25 -17.13 -9.49 -16.28
CA ASP A 25 -15.88 -8.83 -16.65
C ASP A 25 -16.09 -7.31 -16.74
N GLY A 26 -15.27 -6.54 -16.01
CA GLY A 26 -15.26 -5.08 -16.10
C GLY A 26 -14.98 -4.56 -17.51
N ASN A 27 -14.29 -5.34 -18.35
CA ASN A 27 -14.08 -5.02 -19.77
C ASN A 27 -15.37 -5.04 -20.61
N ASP A 28 -16.45 -5.63 -20.12
CA ASP A 28 -17.75 -5.64 -20.79
C ASP A 28 -18.72 -4.63 -20.19
N ARG A 29 -18.26 -3.78 -19.26
CA ARG A 29 -19.12 -2.87 -18.51
C ARG A 29 -18.63 -1.42 -18.63
N CYS A 30 -19.59 -0.55 -18.91
CA CYS A 30 -19.43 0.90 -18.88
C CYS A 30 -20.33 1.49 -17.81
N ILE A 31 -19.83 2.46 -17.05
CA ILE A 31 -20.61 3.27 -16.11
C ILE A 31 -20.54 4.73 -16.54
N ALA A 32 -21.66 5.44 -16.41
CA ALA A 32 -21.79 6.82 -16.87
C ALA A 32 -22.44 7.68 -15.80
N GLY A 33 -22.08 8.96 -15.76
CA GLY A 33 -22.74 9.91 -14.88
C GLY A 33 -22.43 11.36 -15.23
N ALA A 34 -23.30 12.25 -14.74
CA ALA A 34 -23.17 13.70 -14.84
C ALA A 34 -23.08 14.31 -13.43
N SER A 35 -22.35 15.41 -13.26
CA SER A 35 -22.23 16.10 -11.97
C SER A 35 -21.73 15.15 -10.87
N SER A 36 -22.41 15.05 -9.74
CA SER A 36 -22.09 14.09 -8.67
C SER A 36 -22.14 12.63 -9.15
N GLY A 37 -22.93 12.33 -10.18
CA GLY A 37 -22.96 11.02 -10.81
C GLY A 37 -21.67 10.69 -11.56
N ALA A 38 -20.97 11.70 -12.10
CA ALA A 38 -19.73 11.52 -12.85
C ALA A 38 -18.58 11.07 -11.94
N ILE A 39 -18.40 11.74 -10.80
CA ILE A 39 -17.42 11.31 -9.79
C ILE A 39 -17.79 9.92 -9.24
N CYS A 40 -19.08 9.64 -8.98
CA CYS A 40 -19.54 8.31 -8.58
C CYS A 40 -19.16 7.22 -9.60
N ALA A 41 -19.40 7.49 -10.90
CA ALA A 41 -19.04 6.58 -11.98
C ALA A 41 -17.52 6.33 -12.04
N PHE A 42 -16.71 7.40 -11.93
CA PHE A 42 -15.26 7.28 -11.90
C PHE A 42 -14.78 6.51 -10.66
N THR A 43 -15.25 6.85 -9.47
CA THR A 43 -14.90 6.17 -8.21
C THR A 43 -15.24 4.69 -8.27
N ALA A 44 -16.41 4.32 -8.77
CA ALA A 44 -16.80 2.92 -8.91
C ALA A 44 -15.84 2.15 -9.82
N ALA A 45 -15.48 2.70 -10.99
CA ALA A 45 -14.51 2.06 -11.88
C ALA A 45 -13.08 2.06 -11.30
N TRP A 46 -12.70 3.14 -10.61
CA TRP A 46 -11.39 3.27 -9.98
C TRP A 46 -11.21 2.25 -8.87
N GLU A 47 -12.14 2.15 -7.94
CA GLU A 47 -12.05 1.21 -6.82
C GLU A 47 -12.34 -0.23 -7.23
N ARG A 48 -13.16 -0.44 -8.27
CA ARG A 48 -13.60 -1.76 -8.76
C ARG A 48 -13.39 -1.91 -10.27
N PRO A 49 -12.14 -1.95 -10.76
CA PRO A 49 -11.83 -2.15 -12.18
C PRO A 49 -12.19 -3.57 -12.66
N ASP A 50 -12.40 -4.50 -11.74
CA ASP A 50 -13.00 -5.81 -12.02
C ASP A 50 -14.47 -5.70 -12.43
N ALA A 51 -15.16 -4.64 -12.00
CA ALA A 51 -16.57 -4.42 -12.31
C ALA A 51 -16.81 -3.39 -13.41
N PHE A 52 -15.98 -2.35 -13.57
CA PHE A 52 -16.12 -1.35 -14.63
C PHE A 52 -14.76 -0.87 -15.12
N GLN A 53 -14.54 -0.96 -16.44
CA GLN A 53 -13.31 -0.47 -17.08
C GLN A 53 -13.55 0.69 -18.05
N ARG A 54 -14.82 1.07 -18.25
CA ARG A 54 -15.22 2.14 -19.17
C ARG A 54 -16.05 3.18 -18.43
N VAL A 55 -15.68 4.45 -18.58
CA VAL A 55 -16.33 5.55 -17.86
C VAL A 55 -16.69 6.69 -18.83
N PHE A 56 -17.93 7.15 -18.74
CA PHE A 56 -18.34 8.44 -19.29
C PHE A 56 -18.67 9.41 -18.16
N SER A 57 -17.98 10.54 -18.13
CA SER A 57 -18.07 11.52 -17.04
C SER A 57 -18.31 12.90 -17.63
N SER A 58 -19.51 13.46 -17.43
CA SER A 58 -19.84 14.82 -17.84
C SER A 58 -19.96 15.78 -16.66
N ILE A 59 -19.46 17.02 -16.79
CA ILE A 59 -19.52 18.10 -15.79
C ILE A 59 -19.17 17.61 -14.38
N GLY A 60 -18.06 16.88 -14.25
CA GLY A 60 -17.84 16.02 -13.09
C GLY A 60 -17.41 16.73 -11.82
N THR A 61 -17.94 16.30 -10.67
CA THR A 61 -17.67 16.89 -9.36
C THR A 61 -16.32 16.47 -8.76
N TYR A 62 -15.22 16.70 -9.47
CA TYR A 62 -13.86 16.39 -9.00
C TYR A 62 -13.26 17.49 -8.11
N VAL A 63 -14.12 18.25 -7.43
CA VAL A 63 -13.78 19.37 -6.56
C VAL A 63 -13.81 18.96 -5.08
N GLY A 64 -13.54 19.90 -4.18
CA GLY A 64 -13.49 19.72 -2.72
C GLY A 64 -14.81 19.42 -2.02
N LEU A 65 -15.71 18.67 -2.66
CA LEU A 65 -16.92 18.13 -2.04
C LEU A 65 -16.64 16.68 -1.62
N ARG A 66 -16.53 16.45 -0.31
CA ARG A 66 -16.15 15.15 0.29
C ARG A 66 -14.85 14.56 -0.30
N GLY A 67 -13.88 15.42 -0.60
CA GLY A 67 -12.54 14.99 -1.02
C GLY A 67 -12.39 14.63 -2.50
N GLY A 68 -13.37 14.92 -3.38
CA GLY A 68 -13.24 14.64 -4.81
C GLY A 68 -11.97 15.22 -5.47
N ASN A 69 -11.45 16.31 -4.94
CA ASN A 69 -10.21 16.95 -5.37
C ASN A 69 -8.93 16.14 -5.11
N VAL A 70 -8.99 15.00 -4.43
CA VAL A 70 -7.80 14.15 -4.22
C VAL A 70 -7.46 13.28 -5.43
N TYR A 71 -8.44 12.99 -6.29
CA TYR A 71 -8.26 12.05 -7.41
C TYR A 71 -7.13 12.43 -8.37
N PRO A 72 -6.98 13.69 -8.83
CA PRO A 72 -5.87 14.05 -9.71
C PRO A 72 -4.50 13.71 -9.10
N THR A 73 -4.33 13.92 -7.79
CA THR A 73 -3.09 13.57 -7.09
C THR A 73 -2.92 12.06 -6.96
N LEU A 74 -3.97 11.31 -6.61
CA LEU A 74 -3.90 9.86 -6.45
C LEU A 74 -3.62 9.15 -7.78
N ILE A 75 -4.26 9.57 -8.88
CA ILE A 75 -4.04 9.01 -10.23
C ILE A 75 -2.57 9.05 -10.62
N ARG A 76 -1.85 10.11 -10.24
CA ARG A 76 -0.42 10.28 -10.53
C ARG A 76 0.49 9.35 -9.73
N LYS A 77 0.02 8.86 -8.58
CA LYS A 77 0.81 8.06 -7.63
C LYS A 77 0.45 6.57 -7.68
N TYR A 78 -0.81 6.25 -7.95
CA TYR A 78 -1.30 4.88 -8.02
C TYR A 78 -0.72 4.14 -9.22
N GLU A 79 -0.42 2.85 -9.02
CA GLU A 79 -0.24 1.95 -10.15
C GLU A 79 -1.49 1.98 -11.04
N PRO A 80 -1.32 2.19 -12.36
CA PRO A 80 -2.48 2.34 -13.23
C PRO A 80 -3.39 1.12 -13.29
N LYS A 81 -4.66 1.39 -13.53
CA LYS A 81 -5.77 0.43 -13.64
C LYS A 81 -6.25 0.39 -15.10
N PRO A 82 -6.86 -0.70 -15.59
CA PRO A 82 -7.36 -0.80 -16.95
C PRO A 82 -8.65 0.02 -17.12
N ILE A 83 -8.55 1.35 -17.10
CA ILE A 83 -9.71 2.25 -17.21
C ILE A 83 -9.58 3.10 -18.47
N ARG A 84 -10.65 3.14 -19.25
CA ARG A 84 -10.84 4.05 -20.37
C ARG A 84 -11.94 5.04 -20.02
N ILE A 85 -11.64 6.33 -20.15
CA ILE A 85 -12.55 7.39 -19.70
C ILE A 85 -12.71 8.48 -20.75
N PHE A 86 -13.95 8.91 -20.96
CA PHE A 86 -14.28 10.10 -21.71
C PHE A 86 -14.80 11.18 -20.75
N LEU A 87 -14.21 12.36 -20.81
CA LEU A 87 -14.58 13.53 -20.00
C LEU A 87 -15.32 14.55 -20.86
N GLU A 88 -16.37 15.17 -20.32
CA GLU A 88 -17.03 16.30 -20.95
C GLU A 88 -17.25 17.37 -19.90
N ASP A 89 -16.98 18.64 -20.26
CA ASP A 89 -17.23 19.79 -19.39
C ASP A 89 -17.17 21.09 -20.23
N GLY A 90 -17.64 22.20 -19.66
CA GLY A 90 -17.61 23.52 -20.26
C GLY A 90 -17.01 24.61 -19.37
N SER A 91 -16.40 25.62 -19.97
CA SER A 91 -15.77 26.73 -19.24
C SER A 91 -16.75 27.60 -18.43
N GLY A 92 -18.06 27.44 -18.65
CA GLY A 92 -19.10 28.11 -17.87
C GLY A 92 -19.63 27.27 -16.71
N ASP A 93 -18.99 26.15 -16.37
CA ASP A 93 -19.43 25.27 -15.27
C ASP A 93 -19.28 25.94 -13.89
N GLN A 94 -19.72 25.26 -12.84
CA GLN A 94 -19.75 25.76 -11.47
C GLN A 94 -18.37 26.21 -10.98
N ASN A 95 -18.35 27.35 -10.32
CA ASN A 95 -17.25 27.79 -9.47
C ASN A 95 -17.82 28.21 -8.12
N ILE A 96 -17.66 27.33 -7.13
CA ILE A 96 -18.27 27.45 -5.81
C ILE A 96 -17.22 27.25 -4.71
N TYR A 97 -17.63 27.31 -3.44
CA TYR A 97 -16.76 27.09 -2.27
C TYR A 97 -15.98 25.75 -2.31
N GLY A 98 -16.46 24.76 -3.07
CA GLY A 98 -15.78 23.49 -3.28
C GLY A 98 -14.65 23.54 -4.32
N GLY A 99 -14.63 24.53 -5.20
CA GLY A 99 -13.65 24.67 -6.29
C GLY A 99 -14.29 25.02 -7.64
N ASP A 100 -13.43 25.16 -8.63
CA ASP A 100 -13.76 25.39 -10.04
C ASP A 100 -13.84 24.05 -10.77
N TRP A 101 -15.04 23.69 -11.23
CA TRP A 101 -15.34 22.36 -11.78
C TRP A 101 -14.69 22.17 -13.15
N TRP A 102 -14.72 23.22 -13.97
CA TRP A 102 -14.05 23.25 -15.26
C TRP A 102 -12.56 22.96 -15.11
N MET A 103 -11.89 23.67 -14.19
CA MET A 103 -10.48 23.43 -13.92
C MET A 103 -10.21 22.05 -13.32
N ALA A 104 -11.10 21.53 -12.47
CA ALA A 104 -10.96 20.20 -11.88
C ALA A 104 -11.08 19.07 -12.92
N ASN A 105 -12.01 19.17 -13.89
CA ASN A 105 -12.13 18.19 -14.98
C ASN A 105 -10.91 18.21 -15.91
N GLN A 106 -10.33 19.39 -16.17
CA GLN A 106 -9.05 19.49 -16.86
C GLN A 106 -7.89 18.87 -16.05
N GLU A 107 -7.85 19.08 -14.74
CA GLU A 107 -6.81 18.48 -13.89
C GLU A 107 -6.89 16.95 -13.87
N MET A 108 -8.11 16.41 -13.84
CA MET A 108 -8.37 14.98 -14.01
C MET A 108 -7.82 14.47 -15.34
N GLU A 109 -8.16 15.13 -16.44
CA GLU A 109 -7.67 14.77 -17.78
C GLU A 109 -6.15 14.75 -17.86
N ARG A 110 -5.50 15.79 -17.33
CA ARG A 110 -4.03 15.90 -17.29
C ARG A 110 -3.39 14.80 -16.46
N SER A 111 -4.02 14.43 -15.34
CA SER A 111 -3.51 13.40 -14.44
C SER A 111 -3.67 11.99 -15.03
N LEU A 112 -4.79 11.72 -15.68
CA LEU A 112 -5.04 10.49 -16.43
C LEU A 112 -4.04 10.32 -17.58
N LYS A 113 -3.82 11.38 -18.38
CA LYS A 113 -2.80 11.38 -19.44
C LYS A 113 -1.41 11.13 -18.89
N PHE A 114 -1.05 11.78 -17.77
CA PHE A 114 0.24 11.60 -17.11
C PHE A 114 0.48 10.15 -16.70
N ALA A 115 -0.53 9.49 -16.12
CA ALA A 115 -0.41 8.10 -15.68
C ALA A 115 -0.56 7.06 -16.82
N GLY A 116 -0.86 7.53 -18.05
CA GLY A 116 -0.95 6.69 -19.24
C GLY A 116 -2.30 6.01 -19.44
N TYR A 117 -3.37 6.51 -18.81
CA TYR A 117 -4.73 6.01 -19.05
C TYR A 117 -5.20 6.32 -20.46
N GLU A 118 -6.11 5.49 -20.98
CA GLU A 118 -6.86 5.84 -22.17
C GLU A 118 -7.91 6.90 -21.84
N VAL A 119 -7.59 8.17 -22.12
CA VAL A 119 -8.48 9.30 -21.87
C VAL A 119 -8.74 10.11 -23.14
N ASN A 120 -9.99 10.50 -23.34
CA ASN A 120 -10.40 11.50 -24.33
C ASN A 120 -11.39 12.48 -23.69
N HIS A 121 -11.65 13.60 -24.35
CA HIS A 121 -12.51 14.62 -23.80
C HIS A 121 -13.26 15.42 -24.86
N ALA A 122 -14.30 16.13 -24.43
CA ALA A 122 -14.94 17.20 -25.17
C ALA A 122 -15.11 18.43 -24.28
N TRP A 123 -14.40 19.49 -24.67
CA TRP A 123 -14.33 20.77 -23.96
C TRP A 123 -15.19 21.81 -24.68
N GLY A 124 -16.10 22.44 -23.95
CA GLY A 124 -17.00 23.47 -24.49
C GLY A 124 -17.04 24.75 -23.67
N GLU A 125 -18.04 25.58 -23.94
CA GLU A 125 -18.30 26.85 -23.23
C GLU A 125 -19.60 26.80 -22.41
N GLY A 126 -20.26 25.63 -22.35
CA GLY A 126 -21.51 25.43 -21.63
C GLY A 126 -21.37 25.58 -20.11
N GLY A 127 -22.50 25.78 -19.44
CA GLY A 127 -22.58 25.74 -17.97
C GLY A 127 -22.99 24.39 -17.42
N HIS A 128 -23.32 24.34 -16.12
CA HIS A 128 -23.67 23.11 -15.39
C HIS A 128 -24.98 22.47 -15.84
N ASN A 129 -24.99 21.82 -17.02
CA ASN A 129 -26.17 21.18 -17.59
C ASN A 129 -25.79 20.05 -18.58
N GLU A 130 -26.79 19.33 -19.05
CA GLU A 130 -26.65 18.14 -19.90
C GLU A 130 -26.50 18.41 -21.40
N GLN A 131 -26.51 19.67 -21.85
CA GLN A 131 -26.50 19.99 -23.28
C GLN A 131 -25.20 19.56 -23.96
N GLY A 132 -24.05 19.84 -23.34
CA GLY A 132 -22.74 19.45 -23.87
C GLY A 132 -22.62 17.92 -23.99
N ALA A 133 -22.93 17.19 -22.91
CA ALA A 133 -23.00 15.74 -22.91
C ALA A 133 -23.89 15.16 -24.02
N ARG A 134 -25.10 15.71 -24.24
CA ARG A 134 -26.02 15.25 -25.30
C ARG A 134 -25.44 15.38 -26.70
N LEU A 135 -24.69 16.45 -26.97
CA LEU A 135 -24.08 16.69 -28.27
C LEU A 135 -22.98 15.66 -28.58
N VAL A 136 -22.23 15.23 -27.56
CA VAL A 136 -21.05 14.38 -27.76
C VAL A 136 -21.28 12.90 -27.42
N PHE A 137 -22.42 12.54 -26.83
CA PHE A 137 -22.65 11.20 -26.28
C PHE A 137 -22.43 10.08 -27.29
N ALA A 138 -22.94 10.22 -28.52
CA ALA A 138 -22.80 9.19 -29.55
C ALA A 138 -21.32 8.93 -29.91
N ASP A 139 -20.53 10.01 -30.06
CA ASP A 139 -19.11 9.91 -30.38
C ASP A 139 -18.27 9.44 -29.19
N ALA A 140 -18.63 9.89 -27.99
CA ALA A 140 -18.04 9.40 -26.75
C ALA A 140 -18.25 7.90 -26.57
N MET A 141 -19.46 7.38 -26.81
CA MET A 141 -19.75 5.95 -26.75
C MET A 141 -18.95 5.16 -27.79
N ARG A 142 -18.88 5.62 -29.05
CA ARG A 142 -18.04 4.97 -30.08
C ARG A 142 -16.58 4.90 -29.67
N TRP A 143 -16.05 5.97 -29.08
CA TRP A 143 -14.67 6.01 -28.63
C TRP A 143 -14.42 5.13 -27.40
N ILE A 144 -15.32 5.15 -26.41
CA ILE A 144 -15.22 4.33 -25.20
C ILE A 144 -15.21 2.83 -25.57
N TRP A 145 -16.04 2.44 -26.53
CA TRP A 145 -16.17 1.06 -26.97
C TRP A 145 -15.25 0.66 -28.13
N LYS A 146 -14.33 1.55 -28.54
CA LYS A 146 -13.36 1.23 -29.60
C LYS A 146 -12.61 -0.06 -29.29
N ASP A 147 -12.33 -0.83 -30.34
CA ASP A 147 -11.54 -2.07 -30.29
C ASP A 147 -12.09 -3.21 -29.42
N TRP A 148 -13.29 -3.06 -28.82
CA TRP A 148 -13.93 -4.16 -28.07
C TRP A 148 -14.12 -5.38 -29.00
N PRO A 149 -13.79 -6.62 -28.56
CA PRO A 149 -13.58 -7.06 -27.17
C PRO A 149 -12.15 -6.94 -26.60
N THR A 150 -11.21 -6.28 -27.28
CA THR A 150 -9.84 -6.10 -26.77
C THR A 150 -9.86 -5.42 -25.38
N PRO A 151 -9.15 -5.97 -24.37
CA PRO A 151 -9.07 -5.37 -23.04
C PRO A 151 -8.51 -3.94 -23.07
N VAL A 152 -9.02 -3.10 -22.16
CA VAL A 152 -8.50 -1.74 -21.97
C VAL A 152 -7.03 -1.80 -21.54
N LYS A 153 -6.18 -0.98 -22.17
CA LYS A 153 -4.76 -0.95 -21.86
C LYS A 153 -4.50 -0.31 -20.50
N VAL A 154 -3.55 -0.89 -19.76
CA VAL A 154 -3.04 -0.32 -18.50
C VAL A 154 -1.89 0.64 -18.82
N GLY A 155 -1.93 1.83 -18.25
CA GLY A 155 -0.86 2.83 -18.38
C GLY A 155 0.45 2.39 -17.72
N LEU A 156 1.56 3.04 -18.08
CA LEU A 156 2.88 2.77 -17.48
C LEU A 156 3.06 3.46 -16.12
N GLY A 157 2.21 4.43 -15.78
CA GLY A 157 2.30 5.18 -14.52
C GLY A 157 3.40 6.24 -14.54
N SER A 158 3.64 6.84 -13.37
CA SER A 158 4.68 7.86 -13.19
C SER A 158 6.09 7.32 -13.46
N ALA A 159 7.04 8.22 -13.73
CA ALA A 159 8.45 7.84 -13.84
C ALA A 159 8.94 7.08 -12.59
N SER A 160 8.52 7.52 -11.40
CA SER A 160 8.84 6.87 -10.13
C SER A 160 8.29 5.43 -10.03
N LEU A 161 7.08 5.16 -10.55
CA LEU A 161 6.56 3.79 -10.65
C LEU A 161 7.40 2.96 -11.63
N GLN A 162 7.77 3.53 -12.78
CA GLN A 162 8.58 2.84 -13.78
C GLN A 162 10.02 2.55 -13.31
N GLU A 163 10.55 3.33 -12.37
CA GLU A 163 11.84 3.06 -11.73
C GLU A 163 11.80 1.85 -10.80
N ILE A 164 10.65 1.54 -10.19
CA ILE A 164 10.52 0.47 -9.18
C ILE A 164 9.84 -0.79 -9.72
N LEU A 165 8.89 -0.65 -10.63
CA LEU A 165 8.10 -1.76 -11.18
C LEU A 165 8.67 -2.27 -12.50
N ILE A 166 8.52 -3.57 -12.72
CA ILE A 166 8.82 -4.22 -14.00
C ILE A 166 7.52 -4.23 -14.82
N PRO A 167 7.50 -3.67 -16.05
CA PRO A 167 6.31 -3.70 -16.90
C PRO A 167 5.82 -5.14 -17.13
N GLY A 168 4.52 -5.36 -16.91
CA GLY A 168 3.88 -6.67 -17.05
C GLY A 168 4.05 -7.63 -15.86
N GLU A 169 4.92 -7.31 -14.90
CA GLU A 169 5.11 -8.12 -13.69
C GLU A 169 4.06 -7.73 -12.64
N GLY A 170 3.10 -8.62 -12.37
CA GLY A 170 2.07 -8.45 -11.35
C GLY A 170 2.34 -9.21 -10.05
N TRP A 171 1.46 -9.05 -9.07
CA TRP A 171 1.47 -9.88 -7.86
C TRP A 171 1.15 -11.33 -8.17
N GLN A 172 1.87 -12.24 -7.54
CA GLN A 172 1.67 -13.68 -7.60
C GLN A 172 1.32 -14.22 -6.20
N LEU A 173 0.34 -15.12 -6.13
CA LEU A 173 -0.03 -15.77 -4.88
C LEU A 173 1.05 -16.78 -4.48
N VAL A 174 1.55 -16.67 -3.24
CA VAL A 174 2.50 -17.63 -2.66
C VAL A 174 1.76 -18.65 -1.79
N ALA A 175 0.87 -18.15 -0.94
CA ALA A 175 0.22 -18.96 0.08
C ALA A 175 -1.11 -18.32 0.52
N GLU A 176 -2.07 -19.14 0.94
CA GLU A 176 -3.38 -18.70 1.43
C GLU A 176 -3.95 -19.68 2.46
N GLY A 177 -5.07 -19.30 3.10
CA GLY A 177 -5.77 -20.13 4.08
C GLY A 177 -5.34 -19.88 5.53
N TYR A 178 -4.61 -18.80 5.79
CA TYR A 178 -4.19 -18.40 7.13
C TYR A 178 -5.24 -17.51 7.81
N ARG A 179 -5.13 -17.32 9.12
CA ARG A 179 -6.01 -16.37 9.83
C ARG A 179 -5.52 -14.93 9.76
N PHE A 180 -4.23 -14.73 9.98
CA PHE A 180 -3.57 -13.42 9.91
C PHE A 180 -2.06 -13.63 9.77
N THR A 181 -1.52 -13.20 8.63
CA THR A 181 -0.11 -13.29 8.28
C THR A 181 0.60 -11.98 8.62
N GLU A 182 1.81 -12.08 9.18
CA GLU A 182 2.61 -10.95 9.65
C GLU A 182 4.11 -11.23 9.60
N GLY A 183 4.90 -10.20 9.89
CA GLY A 183 6.34 -10.26 10.09
C GLY A 183 7.10 -10.95 8.96
N PRO A 184 6.83 -10.72 7.66
CA PRO A 184 7.66 -11.25 6.62
C PRO A 184 9.10 -10.71 6.80
N CYS A 185 10.09 -11.58 6.82
CA CYS A 185 11.50 -11.20 6.87
C CYS A 185 12.33 -12.13 5.99
N VAL A 186 13.60 -11.79 5.77
CA VAL A 186 14.48 -12.54 4.87
C VAL A 186 15.82 -12.82 5.54
N ASN A 187 16.40 -13.99 5.27
CA ASN A 187 17.76 -14.29 5.68
C ASN A 187 18.79 -13.92 4.59
N ALA A 188 20.09 -14.13 4.88
CA ALA A 188 21.17 -13.83 3.94
C ALA A 188 21.12 -14.65 2.63
N ARG A 189 20.39 -15.78 2.60
CA ARG A 189 20.20 -16.62 1.40
C ARG A 189 19.04 -16.16 0.52
N GLY A 190 18.26 -15.16 0.97
CA GLY A 190 17.05 -14.73 0.27
C GLY A 190 15.81 -15.57 0.57
N GLU A 191 15.88 -16.53 1.50
CA GLU A 191 14.71 -17.28 1.98
C GLU A 191 13.85 -16.37 2.84
N VAL A 192 12.52 -16.45 2.68
CA VAL A 192 11.56 -15.58 3.36
C VAL A 192 10.88 -16.33 4.50
N PHE A 193 10.59 -15.66 5.60
CA PHE A 193 9.90 -16.22 6.76
C PHE A 193 8.75 -15.32 7.14
N PHE A 194 7.60 -15.87 7.53
CA PHE A 194 6.45 -15.08 8.01
C PHE A 194 5.73 -15.81 9.14
N ASN A 195 5.02 -15.04 9.97
CA ASN A 195 4.23 -15.55 11.09
C ASN A 195 2.75 -15.70 10.71
N GLU A 196 2.12 -16.76 11.19
CA GLU A 196 0.67 -16.86 11.36
C GLU A 196 0.35 -16.59 12.83
N VAL A 197 0.05 -15.33 13.15
CA VAL A 197 -0.02 -14.84 14.53
C VAL A 197 -1.00 -15.63 15.40
N PRO A 198 -2.26 -15.91 14.96
CA PRO A 198 -3.26 -16.50 15.84
C PRO A 198 -2.96 -17.96 16.22
N THR A 199 -2.31 -18.72 15.34
CA THR A 199 -1.91 -20.13 15.59
C THR A 199 -0.53 -20.23 16.21
N GLY A 200 0.25 -19.14 16.21
CA GLY A 200 1.59 -19.12 16.77
C GLY A 200 2.58 -19.90 15.93
N LYS A 201 2.46 -19.92 14.61
CA LYS A 201 3.39 -20.63 13.73
C LYS A 201 4.24 -19.69 12.90
N THR A 202 5.47 -20.08 12.62
CA THR A 202 6.33 -19.39 11.64
C THR A 202 6.58 -20.33 10.46
N TYR A 203 6.41 -19.82 9.25
CA TYR A 203 6.65 -20.54 8.00
C TYR A 203 7.87 -19.97 7.30
N LYS A 204 8.59 -20.83 6.57
CA LYS A 204 9.71 -20.50 5.69
C LYS A 204 9.30 -20.76 4.24
N ILE A 205 9.59 -19.82 3.35
CA ILE A 205 9.48 -19.92 1.90
C ILE A 205 10.90 -20.08 1.36
N GLY A 206 11.20 -21.30 0.88
CA GLY A 206 12.47 -21.62 0.23
C GLY A 206 12.50 -21.16 -1.23
N THR A 207 13.55 -21.57 -1.95
CA THR A 207 13.71 -21.26 -3.38
C THR A 207 12.70 -21.98 -4.28
N ASP A 208 12.00 -22.99 -3.75
CA ASP A 208 10.88 -23.68 -4.42
C ASP A 208 9.57 -22.88 -4.36
N GLY A 209 9.56 -21.76 -3.64
CA GLY A 209 8.44 -20.84 -3.52
C GLY A 209 7.29 -21.35 -2.64
N LYS A 210 7.46 -22.47 -1.93
CA LYS A 210 6.40 -23.06 -1.10
C LYS A 210 6.65 -22.81 0.38
N PRO A 211 5.63 -22.40 1.16
CA PRO A 211 5.77 -22.27 2.60
C PRO A 211 5.84 -23.66 3.25
N VAL A 212 6.84 -23.84 4.11
CA VAL A 212 6.97 -24.98 5.02
C VAL A 212 7.00 -24.48 6.46
N GLU A 213 6.43 -25.22 7.39
CA GLU A 213 6.51 -24.87 8.81
C GLU A 213 7.98 -24.88 9.27
N PHE A 214 8.39 -23.81 9.98
CA PHE A 214 9.73 -23.66 10.53
C PHE A 214 9.71 -23.67 12.07
N ILE A 215 8.79 -22.93 12.68
CA ILE A 215 8.59 -22.90 14.13
C ILE A 215 7.13 -23.27 14.42
N ALA A 216 6.93 -24.38 15.12
CA ALA A 216 5.60 -24.90 15.46
C ALA A 216 4.90 -24.09 16.57
N ASP A 217 5.68 -23.43 17.45
CA ASP A 217 5.19 -22.55 18.51
C ASP A 217 6.12 -21.34 18.70
N SER A 218 5.83 -20.29 17.94
CA SER A 218 6.45 -18.96 18.00
C SER A 218 5.94 -18.11 19.15
N LYS A 219 5.07 -18.65 20.02
CA LYS A 219 4.43 -17.91 21.13
C LYS A 219 3.67 -16.68 20.63
N ARG A 220 2.87 -16.86 19.56
CA ARG A 220 2.20 -15.79 18.81
C ARG A 220 3.21 -14.76 18.31
N GLY A 221 4.15 -15.24 17.48
CA GLY A 221 5.10 -14.38 16.78
C GLY A 221 4.37 -13.32 15.95
N ASP A 222 4.90 -12.10 15.95
CA ASP A 222 4.35 -10.95 15.22
C ASP A 222 5.44 -10.41 14.26
N GLY A 223 5.98 -9.21 14.47
CA GLY A 223 7.14 -8.73 13.72
C GLY A 223 8.44 -9.47 14.06
N GLN A 224 9.27 -9.69 13.03
CA GLN A 224 10.52 -10.45 13.13
C GLN A 224 11.58 -10.01 12.11
N ARG A 225 12.86 -10.23 12.45
CA ARG A 225 14.04 -9.86 11.64
C ARG A 225 15.19 -10.82 11.84
N PHE A 226 15.98 -11.00 10.79
CA PHE A 226 17.31 -11.57 10.93
C PHE A 226 18.31 -10.55 11.48
N GLY A 227 19.14 -10.98 12.43
CA GLY A 227 20.28 -10.23 12.93
C GLY A 227 21.57 -10.51 12.13
N PRO A 228 22.65 -9.73 12.37
CA PRO A 228 23.96 -9.92 11.74
C PRO A 228 24.63 -11.25 12.13
N ASP A 229 24.16 -11.89 13.19
CA ASP A 229 24.57 -13.22 13.65
C ASP A 229 23.84 -14.38 12.94
N GLY A 230 22.93 -14.07 12.00
CA GLY A 230 22.16 -15.04 11.24
C GLY A 230 20.95 -15.62 11.98
N ARG A 231 20.65 -15.16 13.20
CA ARG A 231 19.49 -15.62 13.98
C ARG A 231 18.23 -14.83 13.62
N LEU A 232 17.08 -15.47 13.76
CA LEU A 232 15.77 -14.85 13.58
C LEU A 232 15.27 -14.30 14.92
N TYR A 233 15.20 -13.00 15.06
CA TYR A 233 14.63 -12.30 16.21
C TYR A 233 13.14 -12.06 15.96
N SER A 234 12.29 -12.45 16.90
CA SER A 234 10.85 -12.27 16.82
C SER A 234 10.30 -11.70 18.11
N VAL A 235 9.33 -10.80 17.99
CA VAL A 235 8.39 -10.52 19.07
C VAL A 235 7.63 -11.81 19.38
N ALA A 236 7.45 -12.12 20.66
CA ALA A 236 6.66 -13.24 21.16
C ALA A 236 5.50 -12.71 22.01
N GLY A 237 4.38 -12.42 21.36
CA GLY A 237 3.27 -11.69 21.97
C GLY A 237 2.56 -12.44 23.11
N ALA A 238 2.60 -13.77 23.11
CA ALA A 238 1.95 -14.58 24.16
C ALA A 238 2.75 -14.64 25.47
N THR A 239 4.07 -14.42 25.42
CA THR A 239 4.96 -14.50 26.57
C THR A 239 5.60 -13.16 26.94
N GLU A 240 5.27 -12.08 26.22
CA GLU A 240 5.81 -10.73 26.45
C GLU A 240 7.35 -10.71 26.40
N GLN A 241 7.88 -11.37 25.37
CA GLN A 241 9.30 -11.60 25.17
C GLN A 241 9.76 -11.18 23.78
N ILE A 242 11.08 -10.99 23.66
CA ILE A 242 11.81 -11.00 22.40
C ILE A 242 12.62 -12.30 22.39
N LEU A 243 12.39 -13.12 21.38
CA LEU A 243 13.05 -14.41 21.21
C LEU A 243 13.98 -14.35 20.01
N ALA A 244 15.15 -14.98 20.11
CA ALA A 244 16.02 -15.25 18.98
C ALA A 244 16.04 -16.75 18.69
N TYR A 245 15.79 -17.12 17.44
CA TYR A 245 15.75 -18.50 16.97
C TYR A 245 17.01 -18.79 16.14
N ASP A 246 17.63 -19.94 16.38
CA ASP A 246 18.70 -20.44 15.53
C ASP A 246 18.16 -21.08 14.22
N GLU A 247 19.05 -21.59 13.37
CA GLU A 247 18.67 -22.23 12.10
C GLU A 247 17.82 -23.51 12.29
N LYS A 248 17.76 -24.06 13.51
CA LYS A 248 16.94 -25.23 13.87
C LYS A 248 15.59 -24.83 14.49
N GLY A 249 15.31 -23.54 14.62
CA GLY A 249 14.11 -23.04 15.27
C GLY A 249 14.15 -23.11 16.80
N GLN A 250 15.32 -23.26 17.42
CA GLN A 250 15.47 -23.25 18.87
C GLN A 250 15.56 -21.82 19.40
N ALA A 251 14.66 -21.48 20.33
CA ALA A 251 14.56 -20.15 20.91
C ALA A 251 15.56 -19.91 22.06
N THR A 252 16.05 -18.68 22.18
CA THR A 252 16.61 -18.10 23.41
C THR A 252 15.95 -16.75 23.70
N VAL A 253 15.77 -16.42 24.98
CA VAL A 253 15.23 -15.13 25.40
C VAL A 253 16.29 -14.05 25.22
N VAL A 254 15.94 -12.96 24.53
CA VAL A 254 16.76 -11.76 24.34
C VAL A 254 16.34 -10.66 25.32
N ALA A 255 15.04 -10.47 25.46
CA ALA A 255 14.44 -9.55 26.43
C ALA A 255 13.03 -10.04 26.82
N GLU A 256 12.52 -9.52 27.93
CA GLU A 256 11.20 -9.89 28.47
C GLU A 256 10.53 -8.73 29.22
N GLY A 257 9.26 -8.90 29.59
CA GLY A 257 8.52 -7.96 30.44
C GLY A 257 7.91 -6.77 29.71
N PHE A 258 7.70 -6.90 28.39
CA PHE A 258 6.91 -5.96 27.59
C PHE A 258 6.36 -6.67 26.36
N ARG A 259 5.20 -6.21 25.86
CA ARG A 259 4.54 -6.82 24.70
C ARG A 259 4.84 -6.04 23.43
N GLY A 260 5.90 -6.42 22.72
CA GLY A 260 6.23 -5.83 21.42
C GLY A 260 5.17 -6.08 20.33
N ASN A 261 5.32 -5.40 19.19
CA ASN A 261 4.55 -5.64 17.95
C ASN A 261 5.47 -5.87 16.75
N ASP A 262 6.40 -4.96 16.45
CA ASP A 262 7.45 -5.16 15.44
C ASP A 262 8.84 -4.82 16.00
N LEU A 263 9.89 -5.33 15.35
CA LEU A 263 11.27 -5.08 15.75
C LEU A 263 12.22 -4.91 14.57
N ILE A 264 13.35 -4.26 14.84
CA ILE A 264 14.49 -4.19 13.92
C ILE A 264 15.79 -4.53 14.63
N VAL A 265 16.62 -5.35 14.00
CA VAL A 265 17.97 -5.66 14.46
C VAL A 265 18.96 -4.91 13.58
N ARG A 266 19.86 -4.17 14.21
CA ARG A 266 20.92 -3.39 13.56
C ARG A 266 22.13 -4.24 13.22
N HIS A 267 22.99 -3.72 12.36
CA HIS A 267 24.24 -4.40 12.00
C HIS A 267 25.22 -4.48 13.19
N ASP A 268 25.12 -3.57 14.16
CA ASP A 268 25.87 -3.62 15.43
C ASP A 268 25.29 -4.62 16.45
N GLY A 269 24.19 -5.31 16.10
CA GLY A 269 23.51 -6.30 16.93
C GLY A 269 22.52 -5.72 17.94
N SER A 270 22.36 -4.39 18.03
CA SER A 270 21.34 -3.81 18.89
C SER A 270 19.94 -3.92 18.27
N VAL A 271 18.91 -3.91 19.11
CA VAL A 271 17.52 -4.13 18.70
C VAL A 271 16.66 -2.95 19.09
N TYR A 272 15.80 -2.49 18.19
CA TYR A 272 14.68 -1.61 18.54
C TYR A 272 13.36 -2.36 18.41
N VAL A 273 12.44 -2.10 19.33
CA VAL A 273 11.12 -2.76 19.37
C VAL A 273 10.03 -1.73 19.59
N THR A 274 8.93 -1.85 18.87
CA THR A 274 7.71 -1.08 19.13
C THR A 274 6.83 -1.81 20.11
N GLU A 275 6.36 -1.10 21.13
CA GLU A 275 5.34 -1.57 22.07
C GLU A 275 4.12 -0.64 21.94
N PRO A 276 3.10 -1.05 21.16
CA PRO A 276 1.87 -0.28 21.09
C PRO A 276 1.19 -0.20 22.46
N GLY A 277 0.44 0.88 22.68
CA GLY A 277 -0.50 0.99 23.79
C GLY A 277 -1.67 0.01 23.62
N TRP A 278 -1.45 -1.28 23.90
CA TRP A 278 -2.39 -2.37 23.64
C TRP A 278 -3.75 -2.21 24.36
N ASP A 279 -3.76 -1.52 25.49
CA ASP A 279 -4.97 -1.19 26.27
C ASP A 279 -5.77 0.00 25.69
N GLY A 280 -5.23 0.66 24.66
CA GLY A 280 -5.79 1.87 24.05
C GLY A 280 -5.73 3.12 24.93
N LYS A 281 -5.06 3.07 26.08
CA LYS A 281 -4.96 4.15 27.07
C LYS A 281 -3.52 4.56 27.34
N SER A 282 -2.64 3.58 27.48
CA SER A 282 -1.22 3.78 27.70
C SER A 282 -0.57 4.31 26.42
N PRO A 283 0.38 5.26 26.52
CA PRO A 283 1.11 5.71 25.35
C PRO A 283 1.98 4.57 24.82
N SER A 284 2.14 4.52 23.49
CA SER A 284 3.09 3.58 22.90
C SER A 284 4.52 3.90 23.35
N GLN A 285 5.37 2.87 23.41
CA GLN A 285 6.77 2.98 23.77
C GLN A 285 7.65 2.43 22.64
N ILE A 286 8.85 2.99 22.50
CA ILE A 286 9.92 2.41 21.68
C ILE A 286 11.02 1.97 22.61
N TRP A 287 11.42 0.71 22.50
CA TRP A 287 12.50 0.11 23.29
C TRP A 287 13.76 0.00 22.46
N HIS A 288 14.91 0.17 23.11
CA HIS A 288 16.23 -0.20 22.62
C HIS A 288 16.79 -1.30 23.52
N ILE A 289 17.35 -2.35 22.93
CA ILE A 289 18.07 -3.42 23.60
C ILE A 289 19.49 -3.41 23.04
N SER A 290 20.47 -3.16 23.90
CA SER A 290 21.89 -3.16 23.51
C SER A 290 22.38 -4.59 23.20
N PRO A 291 23.53 -4.74 22.51
CA PRO A 291 24.12 -6.06 22.27
C PRO A 291 24.46 -6.86 23.54
N THR A 292 24.60 -6.19 24.69
CA THR A 292 24.83 -6.83 25.99
C THR A 292 23.54 -7.24 26.72
N GLY A 293 22.37 -6.92 26.15
CA GLY A 293 21.05 -7.25 26.71
C GLY A 293 20.42 -6.16 27.58
N GLU A 294 21.09 -5.02 27.80
CA GLU A 294 20.48 -3.89 28.53
C GLU A 294 19.32 -3.30 27.70
N LYS A 295 18.12 -3.23 28.30
CA LYS A 295 16.91 -2.68 27.67
C LYS A 295 16.53 -1.32 28.25
N LYS A 296 16.14 -0.38 27.40
CA LYS A 296 15.73 0.99 27.78
C LYS A 296 14.59 1.49 26.89
N VAL A 297 13.63 2.21 27.47
CA VAL A 297 12.65 2.99 26.68
C VAL A 297 13.33 4.24 26.13
N VAL A 298 13.31 4.42 24.81
CA VAL A 298 13.98 5.51 24.09
C VAL A 298 13.01 6.55 23.51
N ASP A 299 11.72 6.25 23.44
CA ASP A 299 10.68 7.23 23.09
C ASP A 299 9.30 6.81 23.64
N LYS A 300 8.39 7.78 23.77
CA LYS A 300 6.98 7.58 24.14
C LYS A 300 6.05 8.52 23.34
N GLY A 301 4.76 8.20 23.33
CA GLY A 301 3.70 9.16 22.98
C GLY A 301 3.18 9.07 21.54
N LEU A 302 3.58 8.06 20.77
CA LEU A 302 2.85 7.69 19.54
C LEU A 302 1.48 7.11 19.90
N LYS A 303 0.46 7.35 19.06
CA LYS A 303 -0.89 6.84 19.33
C LYS A 303 -0.92 5.31 19.26
N PHE A 304 -0.24 4.74 18.28
CA PHE A 304 -0.07 3.29 18.14
C PHE A 304 1.22 2.99 17.36
N SER A 305 2.35 2.81 18.05
CA SER A 305 3.62 2.44 17.41
C SER A 305 3.49 1.05 16.79
N ASN A 306 3.72 0.92 15.49
CA ASN A 306 3.55 -0.35 14.78
C ASN A 306 4.86 -0.73 14.06
N GLY A 307 4.90 -0.76 12.72
CA GLY A 307 6.10 -1.13 11.99
C GLY A 307 7.29 -0.22 12.25
N ILE A 308 8.48 -0.83 12.15
CA ILE A 308 9.76 -0.18 12.46
C ILE A 308 10.85 -0.60 11.46
N THR A 309 11.63 0.37 10.99
CA THR A 309 12.77 0.10 10.11
C THR A 309 13.83 1.19 10.21
N LEU A 310 14.92 1.03 9.45
CA LEU A 310 16.06 1.95 9.45
C LEU A 310 16.25 2.57 8.07
N SER A 311 16.87 3.75 8.02
CA SER A 311 17.53 4.20 6.78
C SER A 311 18.61 3.19 6.35
N PRO A 312 18.97 3.11 5.05
CA PRO A 312 19.98 2.14 4.59
C PRO A 312 21.36 2.28 5.26
N ASP A 313 21.70 3.50 5.70
CA ASP A 313 22.93 3.82 6.42
C ASP A 313 22.80 3.63 7.94
N GLN A 314 21.63 3.18 8.42
CA GLN A 314 21.29 2.97 9.83
C GLN A 314 21.50 4.20 10.73
N SER A 315 21.48 5.41 10.16
CA SER A 315 21.57 6.66 10.91
C SER A 315 20.22 7.15 11.44
N LEU A 316 19.13 6.74 10.79
CA LEU A 316 17.75 7.10 11.14
C LEU A 316 16.92 5.87 11.49
N LEU A 317 16.06 6.02 12.50
CA LEU A 317 14.98 5.08 12.82
C LEU A 317 13.66 5.62 12.29
N TYR A 318 12.88 4.78 11.64
CA TYR A 318 11.52 5.09 11.18
C TYR A 318 10.51 4.24 11.94
N VAL A 319 9.46 4.87 12.46
CA VAL A 319 8.40 4.20 13.22
C VAL A 319 7.02 4.66 12.77
N ALA A 320 6.16 3.72 12.38
CA ALA A 320 4.77 4.01 12.04
C ALA A 320 3.98 4.38 13.28
N ASP A 321 3.18 5.44 13.18
CA ASP A 321 2.06 5.66 14.07
C ASP A 321 0.76 5.27 13.34
N SER A 322 0.35 4.02 13.55
CA SER A 322 -0.70 3.33 12.79
C SER A 322 -2.06 4.04 12.82
N ARG A 323 -2.35 4.75 13.92
CA ARG A 323 -3.59 5.53 14.12
C ARG A 323 -3.43 7.00 13.73
N SER A 324 -2.59 7.24 12.71
CA SER A 324 -2.31 8.55 12.15
C SER A 324 -1.94 8.46 10.67
N HIS A 325 -1.56 9.60 10.09
CA HIS A 325 -1.02 9.68 8.73
C HIS A 325 0.52 9.66 8.70
N TRP A 326 1.19 9.48 9.85
CA TRP A 326 2.61 9.78 10.00
C TRP A 326 3.46 8.54 10.24
N VAL A 327 4.58 8.47 9.52
CA VAL A 327 5.77 7.75 9.99
C VAL A 327 6.74 8.78 10.57
N TYR A 328 7.19 8.52 11.80
CA TYR A 328 8.13 9.37 12.52
C TYR A 328 9.55 8.96 12.18
N SER A 329 10.43 9.95 12.10
CA SER A 329 11.88 9.78 11.98
C SER A 329 12.58 10.20 13.25
N TYR A 330 13.67 9.51 13.58
CA TYR A 330 14.56 9.80 14.71
C TYR A 330 16.00 9.67 14.26
N GLN A 331 16.88 10.52 14.76
CA GLN A 331 18.33 10.29 14.65
C GLN A 331 18.78 9.32 15.73
N ILE A 332 19.52 8.30 15.33
CA ILE A 332 20.09 7.31 16.25
C ILE A 332 21.43 7.82 16.76
N GLN A 333 21.55 7.92 18.08
CA GLN A 333 22.81 8.29 18.76
C GLN A 333 23.69 7.05 19.00
N PRO A 334 25.02 7.21 19.21
CA PRO A 334 25.93 6.09 19.40
C PRO A 334 25.59 5.15 20.56
N ASN A 335 24.90 5.63 21.59
CA ASN A 335 24.44 4.84 22.74
C ASN A 335 23.06 4.19 22.52
N GLY A 336 22.48 4.32 21.34
CA GLY A 336 21.15 3.82 20.99
C GLY A 336 19.98 4.72 21.38
N SER A 337 20.21 5.89 22.00
CA SER A 337 19.12 6.86 22.22
C SER A 337 18.67 7.52 20.91
N LEU A 338 17.48 8.12 20.96
CA LEU A 338 16.83 8.73 19.80
C LEU A 338 16.69 10.24 20.02
N ASP A 339 17.20 11.04 19.07
CA ASP A 339 17.06 12.49 19.05
C ASP A 339 16.25 12.96 17.83
N TYR A 340 15.86 14.24 17.84
CA TYR A 340 15.23 14.93 16.71
C TYR A 340 13.99 14.24 16.14
N LYS A 341 13.14 13.69 17.03
CA LYS A 341 11.83 13.14 16.67
C LYS A 341 11.05 14.09 15.76
N GLN A 342 10.68 13.61 14.58
CA GLN A 342 9.96 14.41 13.59
C GLN A 342 8.86 13.60 12.91
N ARG A 343 7.68 14.21 12.74
CA ARG A 343 6.67 13.76 11.76
C ARG A 343 7.25 13.95 10.36
N TYR A 344 7.62 12.86 9.70
CA TYR A 344 8.43 12.95 8.49
C TYR A 344 7.65 12.55 7.24
N TYR A 345 7.15 11.32 7.18
CA TYR A 345 6.39 10.85 6.02
C TYR A 345 4.89 11.08 6.24
N HIS A 346 4.24 11.80 5.33
CA HIS A 346 2.79 12.02 5.34
C HIS A 346 2.10 11.06 4.35
N LEU A 347 1.46 10.03 4.89
CA LEU A 347 0.82 8.96 4.12
C LEU A 347 -0.60 9.33 3.69
N HIS A 348 -1.00 8.86 2.51
CA HIS A 348 -2.39 8.95 2.03
C HIS A 348 -3.30 7.98 2.78
N VAL A 349 -4.58 8.34 2.85
CA VAL A 349 -5.64 7.55 3.47
C VAL A 349 -6.81 7.39 2.50
N PRO A 350 -7.58 6.30 2.58
CA PRO A 350 -8.85 6.22 1.87
C PRO A 350 -9.86 7.19 2.52
N ASP A 351 -10.87 7.61 1.76
CA ASP A 351 -11.94 8.49 2.24
C ASP A 351 -12.81 7.87 3.36
N THR A 352 -12.76 6.54 3.49
CA THR A 352 -13.46 5.74 4.50
C THR A 352 -12.67 5.57 5.81
N ALA A 353 -11.51 6.22 5.96
CA ALA A 353 -10.69 6.12 7.16
C ALA A 353 -10.05 7.45 7.59
N ASP A 354 -9.83 7.59 8.90
CA ASP A 354 -9.16 8.75 9.52
C ASP A 354 -7.66 8.53 9.75
N ASP A 355 -7.12 7.37 9.35
CA ASP A 355 -5.71 7.02 9.47
C ASP A 355 -5.22 6.17 8.29
N SER A 356 -3.90 6.10 8.14
CA SER A 356 -3.25 5.32 7.10
C SER A 356 -3.27 3.82 7.37
N GLY A 357 -3.52 3.42 8.63
CA GLY A 357 -3.29 2.05 9.10
C GLY A 357 -1.84 1.61 8.84
N ALA A 358 -0.88 2.53 8.93
CA ALA A 358 0.53 2.22 8.69
C ALA A 358 0.97 1.08 9.61
N ASP A 359 1.54 0.05 9.00
CA ASP A 359 1.94 -1.18 9.67
C ASP A 359 3.40 -1.47 9.27
N GLY A 360 3.72 -2.66 8.78
CA GLY A 360 5.07 -3.05 8.41
C GLY A 360 5.72 -2.19 7.32
N MET A 361 7.03 -1.94 7.47
CA MET A 361 7.78 -1.07 6.56
C MET A 361 9.22 -1.53 6.31
N ARG A 362 9.76 -1.25 5.12
CA ARG A 362 11.16 -1.53 4.75
C ARG A 362 11.75 -0.38 3.95
N THR A 363 13.07 -0.27 3.95
CA THR A 363 13.79 0.63 3.03
C THR A 363 14.42 -0.16 1.90
N ASP A 364 14.45 0.45 0.71
CA ASP A 364 15.30 -0.03 -0.38
C ASP A 364 16.69 0.63 -0.36
N ARG A 365 17.62 0.10 -1.16
CA ARG A 365 19.00 0.60 -1.22
C ARG A 365 19.13 2.03 -1.76
N GLN A 366 18.09 2.56 -2.39
CA GLN A 366 18.02 3.95 -2.83
C GLN A 366 17.47 4.89 -1.74
N GLY A 367 17.18 4.38 -0.55
CA GLY A 367 16.68 5.15 0.59
C GLY A 367 15.19 5.47 0.50
N ARG A 368 14.42 4.80 -0.37
CA ARG A 368 12.96 4.94 -0.36
C ARG A 368 12.36 4.09 0.75
N LEU A 369 11.36 4.64 1.43
CA LEU A 369 10.60 3.93 2.45
C LEU A 369 9.34 3.31 1.83
N TRP A 370 9.19 2.00 1.97
CA TRP A 370 8.01 1.23 1.59
C TRP A 370 7.19 0.93 2.83
N VAL A 371 5.91 1.32 2.83
CA VAL A 371 5.02 1.21 3.99
C VAL A 371 3.74 0.47 3.61
N ALA A 372 3.40 -0.58 4.35
CA ALA A 372 2.08 -1.22 4.29
C ALA A 372 1.03 -0.28 4.88
N THR A 373 -0.03 -0.01 4.12
CA THR A 373 -1.12 0.91 4.51
C THR A 373 -2.47 0.41 3.98
N ARG A 374 -3.57 1.06 4.40
CA ARG A 374 -4.92 0.76 3.93
C ARG A 374 -5.10 0.88 2.41
N VAL A 375 -4.30 1.71 1.73
CA VAL A 375 -4.36 1.89 0.27
C VAL A 375 -3.36 1.00 -0.49
N GLY A 376 -2.71 0.06 0.20
CA GLY A 376 -1.63 -0.77 -0.35
C GLY A 376 -0.26 -0.33 0.12
N LEU A 377 0.78 -0.61 -0.68
CA LEU A 377 2.15 -0.21 -0.38
C LEU A 377 2.41 1.23 -0.84
N GLN A 378 2.62 2.14 0.10
CA GLN A 378 3.05 3.51 -0.21
C GLN A 378 4.57 3.58 -0.22
N VAL A 379 5.14 4.12 -1.31
CA VAL A 379 6.59 4.31 -1.46
C VAL A 379 6.92 5.80 -1.36
N CYS A 380 7.71 6.13 -0.36
CA CYS A 380 8.15 7.48 -0.08
C CYS A 380 9.59 7.69 -0.52
N ASP A 381 9.90 8.88 -1.05
CA ASP A 381 11.30 9.26 -1.27
C ASP A 381 12.01 9.66 0.02
N GLN A 382 13.32 9.87 -0.07
CA GLN A 382 14.15 10.33 1.05
C GLN A 382 13.74 11.69 1.61
N ALA A 383 12.92 12.49 0.91
CA ALA A 383 12.46 13.80 1.37
C ALA A 383 11.12 13.75 2.11
N GLY A 384 10.53 12.56 2.28
CA GLY A 384 9.27 12.38 3.02
C GLY A 384 8.01 12.35 2.15
N ARG A 385 8.14 12.38 0.82
CA ARG A 385 7.02 12.50 -0.13
C ARG A 385 6.59 11.13 -0.63
N VAL A 386 5.30 10.79 -0.55
CA VAL A 386 4.74 9.61 -1.21
C VAL A 386 4.68 9.85 -2.72
N HIS A 387 5.39 9.04 -3.50
CA HIS A 387 5.40 9.11 -4.98
C HIS A 387 4.67 7.94 -5.65
N CYS A 388 4.63 6.78 -5.00
CA CYS A 388 4.00 5.59 -5.56
C CYS A 388 3.04 4.97 -4.55
N ILE A 389 1.94 4.42 -5.05
CA ILE A 389 1.01 3.58 -4.30
C ILE A 389 0.79 2.30 -5.12
N ILE A 390 1.16 1.16 -4.56
CA ILE A 390 1.07 -0.16 -5.20
C ILE A 390 -0.01 -0.97 -4.48
N PRO A 391 -1.18 -1.16 -5.10
CA PRO A 391 -2.28 -1.92 -4.48
C PRO A 391 -1.93 -3.38 -4.34
N THR A 392 -2.45 -4.04 -3.31
CA THR A 392 -2.38 -5.50 -3.19
C THR A 392 -3.65 -6.16 -3.73
N PRO A 393 -3.58 -7.42 -4.22
CA PRO A 393 -4.69 -8.05 -4.93
C PRO A 393 -6.01 -8.15 -4.16
N ASN A 394 -5.95 -8.27 -2.83
CA ASN A 394 -7.13 -8.37 -1.96
C ASN A 394 -7.41 -7.08 -1.17
N GLY A 395 -6.74 -5.97 -1.50
CA GLY A 395 -6.89 -4.69 -0.81
C GLY A 395 -6.43 -4.69 0.66
N LYS A 396 -5.72 -5.73 1.10
CA LYS A 396 -5.19 -5.88 2.45
C LYS A 396 -3.68 -6.01 2.39
N VAL A 397 -2.97 -5.34 3.29
CA VAL A 397 -1.55 -5.53 3.50
C VAL A 397 -1.22 -5.18 4.94
N SER A 398 -0.46 -6.04 5.58
CA SER A 398 -0.06 -5.89 6.98
C SER A 398 1.44 -5.61 7.07
N ASN A 399 2.28 -6.31 6.30
CA ASN A 399 3.72 -6.11 6.36
C ASN A 399 4.39 -6.54 5.04
N LEU A 400 5.66 -6.22 4.84
CA LEU A 400 6.40 -6.54 3.62
C LEU A 400 7.89 -6.83 3.86
N THR A 401 8.53 -7.61 3.00
CA THR A 401 10.00 -7.75 2.97
C THR A 401 10.51 -7.87 1.54
N PHE A 402 11.79 -7.54 1.33
CA PHE A 402 12.50 -7.80 0.08
C PHE A 402 13.19 -9.16 0.18
N GLY A 403 12.65 -10.18 -0.49
CA GLY A 403 13.15 -11.55 -0.56
C GLY A 403 13.86 -11.88 -1.87
N GLY A 404 14.19 -13.16 -2.05
CA GLY A 404 14.96 -13.66 -3.18
C GLY A 404 16.46 -13.41 -3.02
N PRO A 405 17.31 -14.11 -3.80
CA PRO A 405 18.76 -14.08 -3.64
C PRO A 405 19.37 -12.68 -3.87
N ASN A 406 18.66 -11.81 -4.59
CA ASN A 406 19.08 -10.44 -4.88
C ASN A 406 18.32 -9.38 -4.05
N PHE A 407 17.41 -9.81 -3.16
CA PHE A 407 16.48 -8.93 -2.44
C PHE A 407 15.65 -8.02 -3.37
N ASP A 408 15.27 -8.52 -4.55
CA ASP A 408 14.55 -7.83 -5.62
C ASP A 408 13.12 -8.35 -5.82
N VAL A 409 12.61 -9.10 -4.85
CA VAL A 409 11.23 -9.59 -4.83
C VAL A 409 10.55 -9.08 -3.57
N VAL A 410 9.51 -8.25 -3.70
CA VAL A 410 8.68 -7.85 -2.57
C VAL A 410 7.77 -9.02 -2.22
N TYR A 411 7.84 -9.51 -0.99
CA TYR A 411 6.85 -10.39 -0.38
C TYR A 411 5.99 -9.55 0.56
N ALA A 412 4.68 -9.71 0.48
CA ALA A 412 3.70 -8.98 1.29
C ALA A 412 2.77 -9.96 2.01
N THR A 413 2.59 -9.76 3.31
CA THR A 413 1.55 -10.42 4.09
C THR A 413 0.26 -9.61 3.97
N CYS A 414 -0.84 -10.28 3.62
CA CYS A 414 -2.07 -9.66 3.14
C CYS A 414 -3.29 -10.27 3.83
N GLY A 415 -3.32 -10.27 5.17
CA GLY A 415 -4.38 -10.90 5.94
C GLY A 415 -4.24 -12.42 5.92
N ASP A 416 -5.12 -13.13 5.23
CA ASP A 416 -5.14 -14.60 5.13
C ASP A 416 -4.18 -15.16 4.06
N LYS A 417 -3.45 -14.29 3.35
CA LYS A 417 -2.62 -14.63 2.19
C LYS A 417 -1.24 -14.01 2.23
N VAL A 418 -0.31 -14.60 1.48
CA VAL A 418 1.01 -14.03 1.17
C VAL A 418 1.14 -13.91 -0.35
N PHE A 419 1.53 -12.73 -0.82
CA PHE A 419 1.83 -12.47 -2.22
C PHE A 419 3.30 -12.11 -2.41
N HIS A 420 3.80 -12.29 -3.63
CA HIS A 420 5.09 -11.75 -4.02
C HIS A 420 5.04 -11.07 -5.39
N ARG A 421 5.98 -10.15 -5.62
CA ARG A 421 6.14 -9.44 -6.88
C ARG A 421 7.60 -9.06 -7.09
N ARG A 422 8.15 -9.38 -8.26
CA ARG A 422 9.50 -8.92 -8.61
C ARG A 422 9.49 -7.44 -8.93
N VAL A 423 10.53 -6.74 -8.49
CA VAL A 423 10.72 -5.29 -8.66
C VAL A 423 12.12 -5.01 -9.22
N LYS A 424 12.36 -3.79 -9.70
CA LYS A 424 13.66 -3.37 -10.23
C LYS A 424 14.69 -3.02 -9.15
N VAL A 425 14.24 -2.93 -7.91
CA VAL A 425 14.98 -2.32 -6.81
C VAL A 425 15.33 -3.38 -5.78
N GLN A 426 16.36 -3.12 -4.98
CA GLN A 426 16.84 -4.06 -3.98
C GLN A 426 16.54 -3.54 -2.58
N GLY A 427 16.06 -4.41 -1.69
CA GLY A 427 15.89 -4.09 -0.28
C GLY A 427 17.22 -3.79 0.43
N ALA A 428 17.20 -2.83 1.34
CA ALA A 428 18.28 -2.63 2.30
C ALA A 428 18.06 -3.56 3.51
N GLN A 429 18.92 -4.56 3.65
CA GLN A 429 18.84 -5.52 4.75
C GLN A 429 19.70 -5.05 5.92
N THR A 430 19.11 -4.94 7.11
CA THR A 430 19.77 -4.31 8.27
C THR A 430 20.84 -5.18 8.93
N PHE A 431 20.84 -6.49 8.65
CA PHE A 431 21.91 -7.40 9.06
C PHE A 431 23.17 -7.27 8.18
N LEU A 432 23.07 -6.66 7.00
CA LEU A 432 24.22 -6.35 6.15
C LEU A 432 24.89 -5.03 6.57
N PRO A 433 26.15 -4.79 6.18
CA PRO A 433 26.82 -3.51 6.44
C PRO A 433 25.99 -2.32 5.94
N PRO A 434 25.89 -1.22 6.72
CA PRO A 434 25.14 -0.04 6.32
C PRO A 434 25.62 0.55 4.99
N ILE A 435 24.68 1.02 4.17
CA ILE A 435 24.95 1.59 2.85
C ILE A 435 24.45 3.02 2.82
N LYS A 436 25.31 3.97 2.44
CA LYS A 436 24.89 5.35 2.22
C LYS A 436 24.15 5.45 0.88
N PRO A 437 22.85 5.79 0.86
CA PRO A 437 22.14 5.96 -0.39
C PRO A 437 22.67 7.21 -1.12
N ASP A 438 22.45 7.25 -2.44
CA ASP A 438 22.71 8.44 -3.22
C ASP A 438 21.90 9.63 -2.67
N LYS A 439 22.45 10.84 -2.85
CA LYS A 439 21.76 12.06 -2.43
C LYS A 439 20.39 12.15 -3.11
N PRO A 440 19.34 12.59 -2.38
CA PRO A 440 18.02 12.76 -2.96
C PRO A 440 18.08 13.69 -4.17
N ARG A 441 17.32 13.36 -5.22
CA ARG A 441 17.05 14.24 -6.36
C ARG A 441 15.69 14.91 -6.13
N LEU A 442 15.58 16.20 -6.45
CA LEU A 442 14.39 17.01 -6.16
C LEU A 442 13.22 16.68 -7.09
#